data_AF-A0A532UPZ3-F1
#
_entry.id   AF-A0A532UPZ3-F1
#
_cell.length_a   1.000
_cell.length_b   1.000
_cell.length_c   1.000
_cell.angle_alpha   90.00
_cell.angle_beta   90.00
_cell.angle_gamma   90.00
#
_symmetry.space_group_name_H-M   'P 1'
#
loop_
_entity.id
_entity.type
_entity.pdbx_description
1 polymer ?
#
loop_
_entity_poly.entity_id
_entity_poly.type
_entity_poly.pdbx_seq_one_letter_code
_entity_poly.pdbx_strand_id
1 'polypeptide(L)'
;MSHNIFGDTGQIYNCDGVKRYPYVDGKEVAKDTDFVGGAGSDGGLYFGVGRTVEAGSFFSGLIDDIRIYDEVLSAEEVAELAR
;
A
#
# COMPACT_ATOMS: atom_id res chain seq x y z
N MET A 1 12.29 10.45 -18.29
CA MET A 1 11.07 11.26 -18.06
C MET A 1 10.56 10.88 -16.69
N SER A 2 10.70 11.75 -15.69
CA SER A 2 10.13 11.52 -14.36
C SER A 2 8.62 11.71 -14.46
N HIS A 3 7.86 10.61 -14.37
CA HIS A 3 6.43 10.68 -14.17
C HIS A 3 6.23 11.04 -12.71
N ASN A 4 6.01 12.32 -12.41
CA ASN A 4 5.55 12.73 -11.09
C ASN A 4 4.07 12.33 -11.00
N ILE A 5 3.83 11.09 -10.55
CA ILE A 5 2.50 10.67 -10.15
C ILE A 5 2.30 11.27 -8.76
N PHE A 6 1.69 12.44 -8.70
CA PHE A 6 1.10 12.94 -7.47
C PHE A 6 -0.27 12.28 -7.35
N GLY A 7 -0.43 11.41 -6.36
CA GLY A 7 -1.68 10.72 -6.07
C GLY A 7 -1.54 9.97 -4.76
N ASP A 8 -2.60 9.98 -3.97
CA ASP A 8 -2.62 9.26 -2.69
C ASP A 8 -2.76 7.78 -3.00
N THR A 9 -1.80 6.98 -2.55
CA THR A 9 -1.85 5.53 -2.74
C THR A 9 -2.03 4.85 -1.40
N GLY A 10 -3.00 3.93 -1.34
CA GLY A 10 -3.33 3.16 -0.14
C GLY A 10 -3.42 1.68 -0.45
N GLN A 11 -3.14 0.85 0.54
CA GLN A 11 -3.40 -0.59 0.48
C GLN A 11 -4.01 -1.00 1.81
N ILE A 12 -5.19 -1.64 1.76
CA ILE A 12 -5.75 -2.36 2.90
C ILE A 12 -5.39 -3.83 2.76
N TYR A 13 -4.94 -4.43 3.86
CA TYR A 13 -4.80 -5.87 4.01
C TYR A 13 -5.81 -6.36 5.04
N ASN A 14 -6.71 -7.25 4.61
CA ASN A 14 -7.62 -7.93 5.51
C ASN A 14 -7.02 -9.28 5.92
N CYS A 15 -6.73 -9.46 7.21
CA CYS A 15 -6.10 -10.66 7.75
C CYS A 15 -7.06 -11.85 7.92
N ASP A 16 -8.38 -11.65 7.98
CA ASP A 16 -9.37 -12.73 8.13
C ASP A 16 -9.56 -13.51 6.83
N GLY A 17 -9.57 -12.80 5.71
CA GLY A 17 -9.69 -13.38 4.36
C GLY A 17 -8.37 -13.49 3.60
N VAL A 18 -7.31 -12.86 4.13
CA VAL A 18 -5.98 -12.69 3.51
C VAL A 18 -6.11 -12.15 2.09
N LYS A 19 -6.71 -10.96 1.99
CA LYS A 19 -6.98 -10.25 0.74
C LYS A 19 -6.42 -8.83 0.78
N ARG A 20 -5.91 -8.35 -0.34
CA ARG A 20 -5.51 -6.95 -0.49
C ARG A 20 -6.50 -6.18 -1.36
N TYR A 21 -6.67 -4.93 -0.99
CA TYR A 21 -7.51 -3.94 -1.65
C TYR A 21 -6.66 -2.69 -1.87
N PRO A 22 -6.01 -2.56 -3.04
CA PRO A 22 -5.33 -1.32 -3.41
C PRO A 22 -6.31 -0.20 -3.75
N TYR A 23 -5.97 1.02 -3.32
CA TYR A 23 -6.69 2.25 -3.58
C TYR A 23 -5.75 3.31 -4.17
N VAL A 24 -6.28 4.12 -5.09
CA VAL A 24 -5.63 5.33 -5.59
C VAL A 24 -6.64 6.47 -5.47
N ASP A 25 -6.22 7.59 -4.86
CA ASP A 25 -7.05 8.76 -4.58
C ASP A 25 -8.38 8.37 -3.89
N GLY A 26 -8.29 7.50 -2.89
CA GLY A 26 -9.45 7.02 -2.11
C GLY A 26 -10.36 6.00 -2.81
N LYS A 27 -10.04 5.57 -4.04
CA LYS A 27 -10.88 4.64 -4.82
C LYS A 27 -10.24 3.26 -4.99
N GLU A 28 -10.99 2.18 -4.71
CA GLU A 28 -10.53 0.80 -4.96
C GLU A 28 -10.21 0.63 -6.45
N VAL A 29 -9.00 0.20 -6.77
CA VAL A 29 -8.55 -0.02 -8.16
C VAL A 29 -8.43 -1.49 -8.53
N ALA A 30 -8.30 -2.37 -7.54
CA ALA A 30 -8.30 -3.82 -7.70
C ALA A 30 -8.61 -4.50 -6.36
N LYS A 31 -8.80 -5.82 -6.42
CA LYS A 31 -8.83 -6.67 -5.23
C LYS A 31 -8.38 -8.08 -5.58
N ASP A 32 -7.77 -8.76 -4.62
CA ASP A 32 -7.50 -10.20 -4.76
C ASP A 32 -8.83 -10.98 -4.75
N THR A 33 -9.03 -11.86 -5.73
CA THR A 33 -10.21 -12.72 -5.82
C THR A 33 -10.07 -13.97 -4.95
N ASP A 34 -8.84 -14.46 -4.82
CA ASP A 34 -8.46 -15.67 -4.10
C ASP A 34 -7.65 -15.33 -2.84
N PHE A 35 -7.44 -16.35 -2.00
CA PHE A 35 -6.53 -16.27 -0.86
C PHE A 35 -5.11 -16.03 -1.38
N VAL A 36 -4.53 -14.89 -1.03
CA VAL A 36 -3.08 -14.70 -1.18
C VAL A 36 -2.46 -15.29 0.07
N GLY A 37 -1.45 -16.16 -0.04
CA GLY A 37 -0.76 -16.67 1.15
C GLY A 37 -0.39 -15.55 2.12
N GLY A 38 -0.48 -15.81 3.43
CA GLY A 38 -0.18 -14.80 4.45
C GLY A 38 1.18 -14.13 4.22
N ALA A 39 1.25 -12.81 4.39
CA ALA A 39 2.49 -12.08 4.25
C ALA A 39 3.47 -12.45 5.39
N GLY A 40 4.63 -13.01 5.05
CA GLY A 40 5.70 -13.24 6.04
C GLY A 40 6.19 -11.90 6.60
N SER A 41 6.22 -11.77 7.93
CA SER A 41 6.55 -10.55 8.66
C SER A 41 7.93 -10.60 9.36
N ASP A 42 8.86 -11.42 8.84
CA ASP A 42 10.17 -11.66 9.43
C ASP A 42 11.25 -10.59 9.10
N GLY A 43 10.88 -9.56 8.33
CA GLY A 43 11.79 -8.53 7.82
C GLY A 43 11.57 -7.14 8.44
N GLY A 44 12.45 -6.20 8.09
CA GLY A 44 12.26 -4.78 8.39
C GLY A 44 11.14 -4.14 7.57
N LEU A 45 10.64 -3.00 8.05
CA LEU A 45 9.71 -2.14 7.32
C LEU A 45 10.49 -1.13 6.47
N TYR A 46 10.26 -1.15 5.16
CA TYR A 46 10.98 -0.32 4.20
C TYR A 46 9.98 0.51 3.38
N PHE A 47 10.29 1.80 3.20
CA PHE A 47 9.56 2.70 2.31
C PHE A 47 10.48 3.17 1.19
N GLY A 48 9.96 3.22 -0.04
CA GLY A 48 10.70 3.70 -1.20
C GLY A 48 11.90 2.84 -1.61
N VAL A 49 12.02 1.60 -1.13
CA VAL A 49 13.07 0.65 -1.52
C VAL A 49 12.60 -0.80 -1.38
N GLY A 50 13.14 -1.70 -2.19
CA GLY A 50 12.87 -3.14 -2.08
C GLY A 50 13.53 -3.78 -0.86
N ARG A 51 13.02 -4.95 -0.43
CA ARG A 51 13.50 -5.70 0.76
C ARG A 51 15.01 -5.98 0.77
N THR A 52 15.62 -6.18 -0.40
CA THR A 52 17.05 -6.49 -0.53
C THR A 52 17.95 -5.26 -0.62
N VAL A 53 17.38 -4.05 -0.65
CA VAL A 53 18.10 -2.76 -0.68
C VAL A 53 19.16 -2.73 -1.79
N GLU A 54 18.76 -3.13 -3.00
CA GLU A 54 19.63 -3.20 -4.15
C GLU A 54 19.68 -1.88 -4.92
N ALA A 55 20.80 -1.61 -5.59
CA ALA A 55 20.91 -0.48 -6.50
C ALA A 55 19.83 -0.57 -7.59
N GLY A 56 19.10 0.53 -7.81
CA GLY A 56 17.98 0.59 -8.76
C GLY A 56 16.62 0.18 -8.18
N SER A 57 16.54 -0.32 -6.94
CA SER A 57 15.27 -0.61 -6.26
C SER A 57 14.63 0.59 -5.55
N PHE A 58 15.33 1.73 -5.53
CA PHE A 58 14.88 2.95 -4.89
C PHE A 58 13.81 3.65 -5.73
N PHE A 59 12.71 4.01 -5.09
CA PHE A 59 11.70 4.89 -5.66
C PHE A 59 12.29 6.28 -5.92
N SER A 60 11.99 6.84 -7.08
CA SER A 60 12.48 8.17 -7.50
C SER A 60 11.30 9.15 -7.51
N GLY A 61 11.04 9.75 -6.35
CA GLY A 61 9.93 10.67 -6.11
C GLY A 61 9.86 11.12 -4.65
N LEU A 62 8.83 11.90 -4.31
CA LEU A 62 8.52 12.27 -2.93
C LEU A 62 7.61 11.21 -2.30
N ILE A 63 7.77 11.01 -1.00
CA ILE A 63 6.91 10.17 -0.17
C ILE A 63 6.55 11.00 1.06
N ASP A 64 5.27 11.17 1.33
CA ASP A 64 4.72 11.88 2.49
C ASP A 64 3.54 11.10 3.09
N ASP A 65 3.05 11.56 4.24
CA ASP A 65 1.79 11.11 4.87
C ASP A 65 1.59 9.59 5.04
N ILE A 66 2.67 8.87 5.35
CA ILE A 66 2.65 7.44 5.65
C ILE A 66 1.83 7.17 6.93
N ARG A 67 0.79 6.34 6.81
CA ARG A 67 -0.05 5.88 7.92
C ARG A 67 -0.11 4.34 7.93
N ILE A 68 -0.08 3.73 9.11
CA ILE A 68 -0.19 2.28 9.32
C ILE A 68 -1.27 2.05 10.38
N TYR A 69 -2.18 1.12 10.10
CA TYR A 69 -3.31 0.76 10.97
C TYR A 69 -3.22 -0.72 11.31
N ASP A 70 -3.60 -1.07 12.54
CA ASP A 70 -3.76 -2.45 13.01
C ASP A 70 -5.20 -2.99 12.84
N GLU A 71 -6.06 -2.18 12.22
CA GLU A 71 -7.45 -2.50 11.88
C GLU A 71 -7.67 -2.51 10.37
N VAL A 72 -8.66 -3.29 9.93
CA VAL A 72 -9.10 -3.30 8.54
C VAL A 72 -10.06 -2.14 8.31
N LEU A 73 -9.57 -1.08 7.65
CA LEU A 73 -10.38 0.07 7.29
C LEU A 73 -11.43 -0.29 6.22
N SER A 74 -12.59 0.36 6.31
CA SER A 74 -13.64 0.37 5.29
C SER A 74 -13.26 1.25 4.09
N ALA A 75 -13.99 1.10 2.98
CA ALA A 75 -13.78 1.92 1.79
C ALA A 75 -14.10 3.40 2.05
N GLU A 76 -15.09 3.68 2.89
CA GLU A 76 -15.47 5.03 3.30
C GLU A 76 -14.36 5.70 4.12
N GLU A 77 -13.76 5.00 5.08
CA GLU A 77 -12.64 5.52 5.88
C GLU A 77 -11.42 5.82 5.00
N VAL A 78 -11.10 4.96 4.03
CA VAL A 78 -10.01 5.23 3.08
C VAL A 78 -10.30 6.45 2.22
N ALA A 79 -11.55 6.64 1.78
CA ALA A 79 -11.94 7.82 1.02
C ALA A 79 -11.86 9.11 1.84
N GLU A 80 -12.11 9.05 3.15
CA GLU A 80 -11.95 10.21 4.04
C GLU A 80 -10.47 10.56 4.28
N LEU A 81 -9.58 9.57 4.32
CA LEU A 81 -8.15 9.79 4.49
C LEU A 81 -7.46 10.36 3.25
N ALA A 82 -8.04 10.18 2.06
CA ALA A 82 -7.51 10.65 0.78
C ALA A 82 -8.06 12.03 0.35
N ARG A 83 -8.59 12.82 1.29
CA ARG A 83 -9.17 14.15 1.06
C ARG A 83 -8.21 15.29 1.29
#